data_AF-A0A523W0G0-F1
#
_entry.id   AF-A0A523W0G0-F1
#
_cell.length_a   1.000
_cell.length_b   1.000
_cell.length_c   1.000
_cell.angle_alpha   90.00
_cell.angle_beta   90.00
_cell.angle_gamma   90.00
#
_symmetry.space_group_name_H-M   'P 1'
#
loop_
_entity.id
_entity.type
_entity.pdbx_description
1 polymer ?
#
loop_
_entity_poly.entity_id
_entity_poly.type
_entity_poly.pdbx_seq_one_letter_code
_entity_poly.pdbx_strand_id
1 'polypeptide(L)'
;MPKKWKVVLKTIGRKWFLILLVIIIIVVVYSPIAAIWMTGITLILFLLSYIPRLFFKNKLHKFLKKYYKIEDNLIARKFKKPLEKIQDELFELSQNQEKKSWLITFLNKQYVFYHQETIEKFKEVYNKGYTEKEILDSLKDFKVNTRAEIKIIKETLVKLERLSEREISVKEHKEKQRFA
;
A
#
# COMPACT_ATOMS: atom_id res chain seq x y z
N MET A 1 -0.21 -28.62 -14.74
CA MET A 1 -1.52 -27.94 -14.87
C MET A 1 -2.10 -27.65 -13.50
N PRO A 2 -2.43 -26.40 -13.12
CA PRO A 2 -3.14 -26.15 -11.87
C PRO A 2 -4.53 -26.82 -11.96
N LYS A 3 -4.85 -27.70 -11.00
CA LYS A 3 -6.11 -28.44 -10.91
C LYS A 3 -7.28 -27.46 -11.11
N LYS A 4 -8.14 -27.67 -12.13
CA LYS A 4 -9.26 -26.78 -12.53
C LYS A 4 -10.13 -26.31 -11.34
N TRP A 5 -10.25 -27.13 -10.31
CA TRP A 5 -10.87 -26.82 -9.01
C TRP A 5 -10.36 -25.55 -8.32
N LYS A 6 -9.05 -25.26 -8.38
CA LYS A 6 -8.46 -24.05 -7.77
C LYS A 6 -8.92 -22.76 -8.45
N VAL A 7 -9.29 -22.83 -9.74
CA VAL A 7 -9.77 -21.67 -10.51
C VAL A 7 -11.24 -21.42 -10.18
N VAL A 8 -12.05 -22.48 -10.12
CA VAL A 8 -13.47 -22.42 -9.73
C VAL A 8 -13.66 -21.89 -8.30
N LEU A 9 -12.86 -22.38 -7.34
CA LEU A 9 -12.82 -21.85 -5.96
C LEU A 9 -12.44 -20.36 -5.88
N LYS A 10 -11.64 -19.86 -6.82
CA LYS A 10 -11.20 -18.45 -6.86
C LYS A 10 -12.31 -17.54 -7.39
N THR A 11 -13.15 -18.05 -8.29
CA THR A 11 -14.31 -17.34 -8.86
C THR A 11 -15.51 -17.33 -7.91
N ILE A 12 -15.65 -18.37 -7.07
CA ILE A 12 -16.67 -18.48 -6.00
C ILE A 12 -16.28 -17.61 -4.79
N GLY A 13 -15.85 -16.36 -5.02
CA GLY A 13 -15.29 -15.47 -4.00
C GLY A 13 -16.18 -15.29 -2.75
N ARG A 14 -17.03 -14.27 -2.72
CA ARG A 14 -18.07 -14.13 -1.66
C ARG A 14 -19.46 -14.45 -2.18
N LYS A 15 -19.58 -14.81 -3.46
CA LYS A 15 -20.84 -15.12 -4.13
C LYS A 15 -21.50 -16.41 -3.62
N TRP A 16 -20.75 -17.29 -2.95
CA TRP A 16 -21.32 -18.46 -2.25
C TRP A 16 -22.35 -18.06 -1.19
N PHE A 17 -22.22 -16.85 -0.60
CA PHE A 17 -23.19 -16.32 0.35
C PHE A 17 -24.58 -16.11 -0.27
N LEU A 18 -24.65 -15.69 -1.54
CA LEU A 18 -25.93 -15.54 -2.24
C LEU A 18 -26.62 -16.89 -2.44
N ILE A 19 -25.85 -17.94 -2.74
CA ILE A 19 -26.39 -19.30 -2.91
C ILE A 19 -26.95 -19.80 -1.57
N LEU A 20 -26.23 -19.59 -0.45
CA LEU A 20 -26.73 -19.97 0.87
C LEU A 20 -27.97 -19.19 1.29
N LEU A 21 -28.06 -17.89 0.96
CA LEU A 21 -29.27 -17.10 1.20
C LEU A 21 -30.49 -17.70 0.51
N VAL A 22 -30.36 -18.10 -0.75
CA VAL A 22 -31.46 -18.75 -1.49
C VAL A 22 -31.86 -20.07 -0.84
N ILE A 23 -30.89 -20.88 -0.40
CA ILE A 23 -31.16 -22.15 0.30
C ILE A 23 -31.90 -21.91 1.62
N ILE A 24 -31.49 -20.90 2.39
CA ILE A 24 -32.15 -20.53 3.65
C ILE A 24 -33.61 -20.16 3.40
N ILE A 25 -33.89 -19.35 2.35
CA ILE A 25 -35.27 -18.95 1.99
C ILE A 25 -36.14 -20.17 1.70
N ILE A 26 -35.63 -21.15 0.94
CA ILE A 26 -36.37 -22.39 0.65
C ILE A 26 -36.65 -23.16 1.94
N VAL A 27 -35.66 -23.28 2.83
CA VAL A 27 -35.79 -24.07 4.08
C VAL A 27 -36.72 -23.42 5.10
N VAL A 28 -36.85 -22.09 5.13
CA VAL A 28 -37.83 -21.39 6.00
C VAL A 28 -39.24 -21.92 5.81
N VAL A 29 -39.62 -22.27 4.57
CA VAL A 29 -40.96 -22.80 4.24
C VAL A 29 -41.22 -24.16 4.90
N TYR A 30 -40.19 -24.98 5.09
CA TYR A 30 -40.29 -26.33 5.62
C TYR A 30 -39.96 -26.44 7.11
N SER A 31 -39.00 -25.65 7.60
CA SER A 31 -38.55 -25.67 8.99
C SER A 31 -37.95 -24.31 9.41
N PRO A 32 -38.75 -23.44 10.06
CA PRO A 32 -38.28 -22.14 10.54
C PRO A 32 -37.12 -22.25 11.54
N ILE A 33 -37.15 -23.26 12.42
CA ILE A 33 -36.10 -23.49 13.43
C ILE A 33 -34.77 -23.82 12.76
N ALA A 34 -34.78 -24.71 11.76
CA ALA A 34 -33.56 -25.05 11.01
C ALA A 34 -33.01 -23.83 10.25
N ALA A 35 -33.89 -23.00 9.68
CA ALA A 35 -33.49 -21.79 8.98
C ALA A 35 -32.82 -20.75 9.90
N ILE A 36 -33.27 -20.61 11.15
CA ILE A 36 -32.64 -19.72 12.15
C ILE A 36 -31.20 -20.17 12.42
N TRP A 37 -30.99 -21.46 12.68
CA TRP A 37 -29.65 -22.02 12.91
C TRP A 37 -28.73 -21.84 11.69
N MET A 38 -29.24 -22.13 10.49
CA MET A 38 -28.47 -21.93 9.25
C MET A 38 -28.11 -20.47 9.01
N THR A 39 -29.01 -19.54 9.34
CA THR A 39 -28.73 -18.11 9.23
C THR A 39 -27.59 -17.71 10.16
N GLY A 40 -27.62 -18.15 11.42
CA GLY A 40 -26.54 -17.91 12.38
C GLY A 40 -25.19 -18.44 11.87
N ILE A 41 -25.14 -19.69 11.41
CA ILE A 41 -23.92 -20.31 10.87
C ILE A 41 -23.43 -19.56 9.62
N THR A 42 -24.33 -19.20 8.70
CA THR A 42 -23.99 -18.51 7.46
C THR A 42 -23.41 -17.13 7.75
N LEU A 43 -23.97 -16.40 8.72
CA LEU A 43 -23.47 -15.09 9.13
C LEU A 43 -22.08 -15.21 9.75
N ILE A 44 -21.84 -16.21 10.60
CA ILE A 44 -20.51 -16.53 11.14
C ILE A 44 -19.53 -16.84 10.01
N LEU A 45 -19.86 -17.75 9.09
CA LEU A 45 -18.99 -18.11 7.96
C LEU A 45 -18.71 -16.91 7.04
N PHE A 46 -19.70 -16.04 6.84
CA PHE A 46 -19.55 -14.81 6.06
C PHE A 46 -18.53 -13.88 6.73
N LEU A 47 -18.62 -13.67 8.05
CA LEU A 47 -17.64 -12.88 8.80
C LEU A 47 -16.24 -13.51 8.74
N LEU A 48 -16.14 -14.83 8.94
CA LEU A 48 -14.87 -15.56 8.83
C LEU A 48 -14.24 -15.43 7.44
N SER A 49 -15.03 -15.23 6.38
CA SER A 49 -14.51 -15.03 5.02
C SER A 49 -13.68 -13.75 4.85
N TYR A 50 -13.82 -12.76 5.74
CA TYR A 50 -13.03 -11.52 5.73
C TYR A 50 -11.66 -11.67 6.41
N ILE A 51 -11.53 -12.64 7.31
CA ILE A 51 -10.33 -12.86 8.13
C ILE A 51 -9.05 -13.00 7.28
N PRO A 52 -9.02 -13.80 6.19
CA PRO A 52 -7.83 -13.92 5.35
C PRO A 52 -7.37 -12.60 4.72
N ARG A 53 -8.31 -11.69 4.40
CA ARG A 53 -7.97 -10.36 3.85
C ARG A 53 -7.32 -9.49 4.92
N LEU A 54 -7.88 -9.47 6.13
CA LEU A 54 -7.33 -8.72 7.26
C LEU A 54 -5.92 -9.20 7.63
N PHE A 55 -5.72 -10.51 7.73
CA PHE A 55 -4.39 -11.09 7.96
C PHE A 55 -3.38 -10.69 6.88
N PHE A 56 -3.81 -10.67 5.62
CA PHE A 56 -2.95 -10.22 4.52
C PHE A 56 -2.59 -8.74 4.65
N LYS A 57 -3.56 -7.85 4.90
CA LYS A 57 -3.32 -6.40 5.10
C LYS A 57 -2.29 -6.15 6.21
N ASN A 58 -2.48 -6.80 7.35
CA ASN A 58 -1.55 -6.67 8.48
C ASN A 58 -0.15 -7.18 8.14
N LYS A 59 -0.06 -8.34 7.47
CA LYS A 59 1.22 -8.92 7.04
C LYS A 59 1.93 -8.05 6.00
N LEU A 60 1.19 -7.48 5.06
CA LEU A 60 1.71 -6.54 4.06
C LEU A 60 2.27 -5.31 4.75
N HIS A 61 1.50 -4.68 5.63
CA HIS A 61 1.95 -3.48 6.35
C HIS A 61 3.22 -3.74 7.18
N LYS A 62 3.28 -4.87 7.91
CA LYS A 62 4.48 -5.28 8.66
C LYS A 62 5.67 -5.56 7.75
N PHE A 63 5.42 -6.05 6.53
CA PHE A 63 6.48 -6.32 5.55
C PHE A 63 7.05 -5.05 4.93
N LEU A 64 6.20 -4.09 4.56
CA LEU A 64 6.62 -2.81 3.96
C LEU A 64 7.62 -2.06 4.87
N LYS A 65 7.35 -2.04 6.18
CA LYS A 65 8.21 -1.40 7.19
C LYS A 65 9.63 -1.98 7.30
N LYS A 66 9.93 -3.11 6.68
CA LYS A 66 11.27 -3.73 6.75
C LYS A 66 12.25 -3.18 5.71
N TYR A 67 11.78 -2.36 4.77
CA TYR A 67 12.58 -1.89 3.64
C TYR A 67 12.54 -0.38 3.58
N TYR A 68 13.68 0.26 3.35
CA TYR A 68 13.75 1.70 3.03
C TYR A 68 12.94 2.07 1.80
N LYS A 69 13.01 1.23 0.77
CA LYS A 69 12.22 1.34 -0.45
C LYS A 69 11.83 -0.05 -0.93
N ILE A 70 10.60 -0.19 -1.42
CA ILE A 70 10.17 -1.42 -2.10
C ILE A 70 9.09 -1.16 -3.17
N GLU A 71 9.22 -1.85 -4.30
CA GLU A 71 8.32 -1.78 -5.45
C GLU A 71 7.25 -2.88 -5.41
N ASP A 72 6.08 -2.60 -5.98
CA ASP A 72 4.91 -3.50 -6.03
C ASP A 72 5.22 -4.88 -6.65
N ASN A 73 6.08 -4.94 -7.66
CA ASN A 73 6.57 -6.15 -8.32
C ASN A 73 7.29 -7.11 -7.34
N LEU A 74 8.14 -6.58 -6.46
CA LEU A 74 8.90 -7.33 -5.46
C LEU A 74 7.98 -7.81 -4.34
N ILE A 75 7.02 -6.97 -3.95
CA ILE A 75 5.97 -7.34 -2.99
C ILE A 75 5.13 -8.51 -3.56
N ALA A 76 4.67 -8.40 -4.80
CA ALA A 76 3.88 -9.44 -5.47
C ALA A 76 4.60 -10.79 -5.51
N ARG A 77 5.89 -10.76 -5.89
CA ARG A 77 6.77 -11.95 -5.87
C ARG A 77 6.89 -12.53 -4.46
N LYS A 78 7.15 -11.70 -3.44
CA LYS A 78 7.31 -12.16 -2.05
C LYS A 78 6.06 -12.83 -1.51
N PHE A 79 4.88 -12.24 -1.76
CA PHE A 79 3.61 -12.75 -1.25
C PHE A 79 2.97 -13.81 -2.14
N LYS A 80 3.55 -14.11 -3.30
CA LYS A 80 2.98 -15.00 -4.33
C LYS A 80 1.52 -14.61 -4.65
N LYS A 81 1.28 -13.30 -4.81
CA LYS A 81 -0.02 -12.72 -5.14
C LYS A 81 0.04 -12.07 -6.53
N PRO A 82 -1.09 -11.98 -7.25
CA PRO A 82 -1.18 -11.19 -8.48
C PRO A 82 -0.75 -9.75 -8.22
N LEU A 83 -0.12 -9.11 -9.21
CA LEU A 83 0.37 -7.74 -9.11
C LEU A 83 -0.78 -6.78 -8.85
N GLU A 84 -1.90 -6.97 -9.55
CA GLU A 84 -3.10 -6.15 -9.45
C GLU A 84 -3.58 -6.09 -7.99
N LYS A 85 -3.60 -7.25 -7.31
CA LYS A 85 -3.99 -7.32 -5.91
C LYS A 85 -3.05 -6.54 -4.98
N ILE A 86 -1.74 -6.49 -5.28
CA ILE A 86 -0.80 -5.68 -4.51
C ILE A 86 -1.01 -4.20 -4.80
N GLN A 87 -1.21 -3.85 -6.07
CA GLN A 87 -1.45 -2.47 -6.51
C GLN A 87 -2.73 -1.91 -5.91
N ASP A 88 -3.82 -2.69 -5.85
CA ASP A 88 -5.06 -2.30 -5.18
C ASP A 88 -4.83 -1.96 -3.71
N GLU A 89 -4.05 -2.79 -3.02
CA GLU A 89 -3.78 -2.62 -1.59
C GLU A 89 -2.81 -1.45 -1.32
N LEU A 90 -1.83 -1.22 -2.20
CA LEU A 90 -0.96 -0.03 -2.13
C LEU A 90 -1.71 1.25 -2.52
N PHE A 91 -2.65 1.18 -3.46
CA PHE A 91 -3.53 2.28 -3.80
C PHE A 91 -4.38 2.67 -2.60
N GLU A 92 -5.09 1.73 -1.97
CA GLU A 92 -5.88 1.98 -0.76
C GLU A 92 -5.03 2.65 0.35
N LEU A 93 -3.78 2.20 0.53
CA LEU A 93 -2.84 2.79 1.50
C LEU A 93 -2.38 4.20 1.09
N SER A 94 -2.17 4.44 -0.20
CA SER A 94 -1.72 5.72 -0.74
C SER A 94 -2.76 6.85 -0.64
N GLN A 95 -4.05 6.51 -0.55
CA GLN A 95 -5.10 7.51 -0.40
C GLN A 95 -5.16 8.10 1.01
N ASN A 96 -4.68 7.39 2.04
CA ASN A 96 -4.85 7.75 3.45
C ASN A 96 -3.51 7.98 4.17
N GLN A 97 -2.59 8.70 3.52
CA GLN A 97 -1.20 8.80 3.96
C GLN A 97 -0.73 10.21 4.42
N GLU A 98 -1.65 11.14 4.64
CA GLU A 98 -1.35 12.53 5.06
C GLU A 98 -0.63 12.57 6.41
N LYS A 99 -1.09 11.77 7.37
CA LYS A 99 -0.53 11.69 8.74
C LYS A 99 0.43 10.53 8.94
N LYS A 100 0.86 9.86 7.86
CA LYS A 100 1.74 8.68 7.95
C LYS A 100 3.20 9.13 7.82
N SER A 101 4.10 8.45 8.53
CA SER A 101 5.53 8.74 8.47
C SER A 101 6.20 8.23 7.19
N TRP A 102 5.66 7.15 6.61
CA TRP A 102 6.05 6.60 5.30
C TRP A 102 5.32 7.28 4.13
N LEU A 103 5.71 6.98 2.90
CA LEU A 103 5.09 7.51 1.68
C LEU A 103 4.94 6.39 0.63
N ILE A 104 3.83 6.40 -0.10
CA ILE A 104 3.62 5.59 -1.30
C ILE A 104 3.39 6.54 -2.47
N THR A 105 4.18 6.36 -3.53
CA THR A 105 4.00 7.11 -4.79
C THR A 105 3.68 6.15 -5.93
N PHE A 106 3.08 6.70 -6.99
CA PHE A 106 2.88 5.99 -8.24
C PHE A 106 3.80 6.59 -9.30
N LEU A 107 4.74 5.81 -9.80
CA LEU A 107 5.76 6.24 -10.76
C LEU A 107 5.93 5.13 -11.81
N ASN A 108 5.99 5.47 -13.10
CA ASN A 108 6.25 4.51 -14.18
C ASN A 108 5.34 3.26 -14.16
N LYS A 109 4.04 3.45 -13.92
CA LYS A 109 3.03 2.39 -13.82
C LYS A 109 3.24 1.39 -12.65
N GLN A 110 4.01 1.76 -11.65
CA GLN A 110 4.24 0.96 -10.46
C GLN A 110 4.09 1.79 -9.18
N TYR A 111 3.63 1.14 -8.11
CA TYR A 111 3.65 1.72 -6.78
C TYR A 111 5.00 1.47 -6.11
N VAL A 112 5.51 2.51 -5.46
CA VAL A 112 6.75 2.47 -4.68
C VAL A 112 6.45 2.91 -3.26
N PHE A 113 6.81 2.08 -2.29
CA PHE A 113 6.77 2.42 -0.87
C PHE A 113 8.13 2.95 -0.42
N TYR A 114 8.13 4.06 0.30
CA TYR A 114 9.28 4.67 0.97
C TYR A 114 9.06 4.68 2.48
N HIS A 115 10.04 4.17 3.21
CA HIS A 115 10.02 4.11 4.67
C HIS A 115 10.13 5.49 5.31
N GLN A 116 9.79 5.55 6.60
CA GLN A 116 9.92 6.75 7.41
C GLN A 116 11.33 7.37 7.32
N GLU A 117 12.38 6.56 7.52
CA GLU A 117 13.76 7.05 7.48
C GLU A 117 14.13 7.70 6.13
N THR A 118 13.65 7.14 5.02
CA THR A 118 13.86 7.71 3.69
C THR A 118 13.19 9.07 3.54
N ILE A 119 11.97 9.21 4.08
CA ILE A 119 11.20 10.46 4.01
C ILE A 119 11.75 11.51 4.96
N GLU A 120 12.18 11.12 6.15
CA GLU A 120 12.86 12.00 7.10
C GLU A 120 14.16 12.52 6.51
N LYS A 121 14.99 11.63 5.94
CA LYS A 121 16.22 12.04 5.29
C LYS A 121 15.95 12.99 4.12
N PHE A 122 14.93 12.70 3.31
CA PHE A 122 14.51 13.56 2.21
C PHE A 122 14.15 14.96 2.71
N LYS A 123 13.33 15.07 3.76
CA LYS A 123 12.92 16.36 4.35
C LYS A 123 14.12 17.13 4.88
N GLU A 124 15.03 16.46 5.57
CA GLU A 124 16.25 17.06 6.11
C GLU A 124 17.08 17.72 5.01
N VAL A 125 17.40 16.99 3.94
CA VAL A 125 18.22 17.54 2.84
C VAL A 125 17.48 18.59 2.03
N TYR A 126 16.15 18.45 1.90
CA TYR A 126 15.31 19.44 1.23
C TYR A 126 15.32 20.78 1.97
N ASN A 127 15.18 20.76 3.30
CA ASN A 127 15.19 21.97 4.14
C ASN A 127 16.57 22.61 4.21
N LYS A 128 17.64 21.82 4.10
CA LYS A 128 19.03 22.32 3.94
C LYS A 128 19.29 23.07 2.62
N GLY A 129 18.31 23.11 1.71
CA GLY A 129 18.41 23.82 0.44
C GLY A 129 19.08 23.02 -0.68
N TYR A 130 19.23 21.70 -0.53
CA TYR A 130 19.90 20.86 -1.53
C TYR A 130 19.15 20.86 -2.88
N THR A 131 19.91 20.85 -3.97
CA THR A 131 19.40 20.65 -5.33
C THR A 131 18.93 19.22 -5.54
N GLU A 132 18.14 18.95 -6.58
CA GLU A 132 17.67 17.58 -6.88
C GLU A 132 18.81 16.58 -7.05
N LYS A 133 19.96 17.02 -7.59
CA LYS A 133 21.15 16.18 -7.73
C LYS A 133 21.75 15.82 -6.38
N GLU A 134 21.92 16.79 -5.49
CA GLU A 134 22.47 16.58 -4.14
C GLU A 134 21.53 15.75 -3.26
N ILE A 135 20.21 15.97 -3.38
CA ILE A 135 19.20 15.15 -2.71
C ILE A 135 19.28 13.71 -3.21
N LEU A 136 19.39 13.50 -4.52
CA LEU A 136 19.55 12.17 -5.10
C LEU A 136 20.81 11.49 -4.59
N ASP A 137 21.95 12.19 -4.60
CA ASP A 137 23.22 11.66 -4.10
C ASP A 137 23.13 11.28 -2.61
N SER A 138 22.41 12.07 -1.80
CA SER A 138 22.20 11.82 -0.36
C SER A 138 21.24 10.66 -0.06
N LEU A 139 20.39 10.27 -1.02
CA LEU A 139 19.37 9.22 -0.82
C LEU A 139 19.70 7.88 -1.50
N LYS A 140 20.89 7.77 -2.10
CA LYS A 140 21.38 6.52 -2.71
C LYS A 140 21.39 5.34 -1.71
N ASP A 141 21.81 5.59 -0.46
CA ASP A 141 21.84 4.56 0.59
C ASP A 141 20.43 4.07 0.96
N PHE A 142 19.42 4.91 0.74
CA PHE A 142 18.00 4.59 0.92
C PHE A 142 17.36 3.96 -0.33
N LYS A 143 18.17 3.62 -1.34
CA LYS A 143 17.77 2.99 -2.62
C LYS A 143 16.93 3.88 -3.54
N VAL A 144 16.97 5.20 -3.33
CA VAL A 144 16.36 6.18 -4.24
C VAL A 144 17.40 6.52 -5.30
N ASN A 145 17.14 6.15 -6.55
CA ASN A 145 18.17 6.06 -7.58
C ASN A 145 17.96 7.01 -8.76
N THR A 146 16.79 7.62 -8.87
CA THR A 146 16.45 8.45 -10.02
C THR A 146 15.94 9.84 -9.62
N ARG A 147 16.19 10.83 -10.47
CA ARG A 147 15.63 12.18 -10.30
C ARG A 147 14.09 12.18 -10.37
N ALA A 148 13.52 11.26 -11.16
CA ALA A 148 12.07 11.08 -11.24
C ALA A 148 11.47 10.69 -9.89
N GLU A 149 12.17 9.85 -9.11
CA GLU A 149 11.76 9.53 -7.73
C GLU A 149 11.83 10.75 -6.82
N ILE A 150 12.89 11.56 -6.90
CA ILE A 150 13.00 12.79 -6.11
C ILE A 150 11.85 13.74 -6.41
N LYS A 151 11.55 13.94 -7.70
CA LYS A 151 10.46 14.80 -8.16
C LYS A 151 9.11 14.30 -7.65
N ILE A 152 8.79 13.01 -7.84
CA ILE A 152 7.49 12.47 -7.40
C ILE A 152 7.35 12.45 -5.88
N ILE A 153 8.42 12.20 -5.12
CA ILE A 153 8.42 12.29 -3.65
C ILE A 153 8.09 13.72 -3.24
N LYS A 154 8.76 14.72 -3.83
CA LYS A 154 8.50 16.15 -3.56
C LYS A 154 7.04 16.49 -3.86
N GLU A 155 6.57 16.22 -5.07
CA GLU A 155 5.21 16.55 -5.51
C GLU A 155 4.16 15.89 -4.62
N THR A 156 4.36 14.61 -4.27
CA THR A 156 3.42 13.88 -3.40
C THR A 156 3.43 14.44 -1.98
N LEU A 157 4.60 14.76 -1.41
CA LEU A 157 4.68 15.35 -0.08
C LEU A 157 4.06 16.75 -0.01
N VAL A 158 4.25 17.57 -1.05
CA VAL A 158 3.61 18.89 -1.17
C VAL A 158 2.08 18.74 -1.30
N LYS A 159 1.60 17.83 -2.16
CA LYS A 159 0.17 17.54 -2.32
C LYS A 159 -0.50 17.08 -1.03
N LEU A 160 0.23 16.37 -0.17
CA LEU A 160 -0.25 15.89 1.12
C LEU A 160 -0.05 16.92 2.25
N GLU A 161 0.41 18.13 1.94
CA GLU A 161 0.75 19.18 2.93
C GLU A 161 1.77 18.73 3.98
N ARG A 162 2.61 17.74 3.63
CA ARG A 162 3.65 17.17 4.48
C ARG A 162 5.01 17.86 4.29
N LEU A 163 5.10 18.79 3.36
CA LEU A 163 6.31 19.55 3.01
C LEU A 163 5.92 20.97 2.64
N SER A 164 6.47 21.94 3.37
CA SER A 164 6.29 23.38 3.15
C SER A 164 7.34 23.94 2.20
N GLU A 165 7.34 25.26 2.01
CA GLU A 165 8.51 25.96 1.48
C GLU A 165 9.76 25.65 2.30
N ARG A 166 10.91 25.63 1.62
CA ARG A 166 12.20 25.26 2.21
C ARG A 166 12.62 26.29 3.25
N GLU A 167 13.24 25.84 4.34
CA GLU A 167 13.88 26.70 5.33
C GLU A 167 15.05 27.48 4.72
N ILE A 168 15.92 26.81 3.95
CA ILE A 168 17.06 27.43 3.27
C ILE A 168 16.82 27.38 1.75
N SER A 169 16.94 28.53 1.11
CA SER A 169 16.84 28.60 -0.36
C SER A 169 18.05 27.94 -1.03
N VAL A 170 17.85 27.40 -2.23
CA VAL A 170 18.97 26.81 -3.02
C VAL A 170 20.08 27.83 -3.28
N LYS A 171 19.72 29.11 -3.43
CA LYS A 171 20.69 30.19 -3.67
C LYS A 171 21.55 30.43 -2.43
N GLU A 172 20.92 30.57 -1.27
CA GLU A 172 21.59 30.77 0.01
C GLU A 172 22.49 29.57 0.35
N HIS A 173 22.04 28.34 0.09
CA HIS A 173 22.86 27.15 0.29
C HIS A 173 24.13 27.17 -0.58
N LYS A 174 24.00 27.54 -1.86
CA LYS A 174 25.13 27.65 -2.79
C LYS A 174 26.10 28.77 -2.40
N GLU A 175 25.60 29.90 -1.90
CA GLU A 175 26.44 30.98 -1.39
C GLU A 175 27.25 30.51 -0.18
N LYS A 176 26.61 29.84 0.79
CA LYS A 176 27.32 29.26 1.94
C LYS A 176 28.41 28.28 1.53
N GLN A 177 28.19 27.42 0.54
CA GLN A 177 29.22 26.51 0.03
C GLN A 177 30.36 27.21 -0.72
N ARG A 178 30.13 28.39 -1.32
CA ARG A 178 31.17 29.13 -2.05
C ARG A 178 32.14 29.87 -1.14
N PHE A 179 31.71 30.21 0.07
CA PHE A 179 32.47 30.99 1.05
C PHE A 179 32.89 30.16 2.27
N ALA A 180 32.73 28.83 2.23
CA ALA A 180 33.19 27.87 3.23
C ALA A 180 34.39 27.09 2.69
#